data_AF-A0A0R3PK71-F1
#
_entry.id   AF-A0A0R3PK71-F1
#
_cell.length_a   1.000
_cell.length_b   1.000
_cell.length_c   1.000
_cell.angle_alpha   90.00
_cell.angle_beta   90.00
_cell.angle_gamma   90.00
#
_symmetry.space_group_name_H-M   'P 1'
#
loop_
_entity.id
_entity.type
_entity.pdbx_description
1 polymer ?
#
loop_
_entity_poly.entity_id
_entity_poly.type
_entity_poly.pdbx_seq_one_letter_code
_entity_poly.pdbx_strand_id
1 'polypeptide(L)'
;MYMWSALYQMNPWLIVSNKISLKGELQSLPGAGFGMSAAHFLFLQRNKEKDAVTFNDVIQYFSAIGNNYQVVLFPEGTDKSSWTARKSLEFAKKNGLKELKHLLYPRIGGFYYLLEKMREAHFITYVYDISVAYPYNIVQSEVDLVVKGVCPREVHFHIKKIPVNELPTSEVECARWLNE
;
A
#
# COMPACT_ATOMS: atom_id res chain seq x y z
N MET A 1 -4.04 3.57 -9.22
CA MET A 1 -4.34 3.15 -10.60
C MET A 1 -3.10 3.00 -11.49
N TYR A 2 -2.16 3.94 -11.50
CA TYR A 2 -1.00 3.89 -12.42
C TYR A 2 0.05 2.81 -12.12
N MET A 3 -0.03 2.15 -10.96
CA MET A 3 0.87 1.04 -10.60
C MET A 3 0.81 -0.11 -11.62
N TRP A 4 -0.39 -0.46 -12.12
CA TRP A 4 -0.50 -1.51 -13.15
C TRP A 4 0.16 -1.12 -14.46
N SER A 5 0.14 0.16 -14.84
CA SER A 5 0.86 0.64 -16.03
C SER A 5 2.38 0.48 -15.85
N ALA A 6 2.91 0.82 -14.67
CA ALA A 6 4.32 0.60 -14.35
C ALA A 6 4.69 -0.89 -14.36
N LEU A 7 3.87 -1.73 -13.71
CA LEU A 7 4.07 -3.19 -13.71
C LEU A 7 4.02 -3.79 -15.11
N TYR A 8 3.06 -3.35 -15.95
CA TYR A 8 2.93 -3.81 -17.33
C TYR A 8 4.20 -3.52 -18.14
N GLN A 9 4.74 -2.30 -18.02
CA GLN A 9 5.96 -1.88 -18.71
C GLN A 9 7.19 -2.66 -18.26
N MET A 10 7.25 -3.05 -16.98
CA MET A 10 8.35 -3.89 -16.46
C MET A 10 8.21 -5.35 -16.90
N ASN A 11 7.05 -5.96 -16.65
CA ASN A 11 6.69 -7.31 -17.05
C ASN A 11 5.18 -7.52 -16.85
N PRO A 12 4.40 -7.75 -17.93
CA PRO A 12 2.95 -7.92 -17.87
C PRO A 12 2.46 -8.98 -16.86
N TRP A 13 3.25 -10.03 -16.61
CA TRP A 13 2.90 -11.08 -15.64
C TRP A 13 2.85 -10.59 -14.20
N LEU A 14 3.53 -9.48 -13.88
CA LEU A 14 3.49 -8.88 -12.54
C LEU A 14 2.13 -8.32 -12.17
N ILE A 15 1.25 -8.06 -13.16
CA ILE A 15 -0.14 -7.64 -12.88
C ILE A 15 -0.91 -8.78 -12.22
N VAL A 16 -0.72 -10.01 -12.70
CA VAL A 16 -1.47 -11.19 -12.22
C VAL A 16 -1.07 -11.54 -10.78
N SER A 17 0.22 -11.40 -10.46
CA SER A 17 0.73 -11.65 -9.11
C SER A 17 0.51 -10.47 -8.15
N ASN A 18 0.02 -9.32 -8.63
CA ASN A 18 -0.23 -8.14 -7.80
C ASN A 18 -1.48 -8.28 -6.94
N LYS A 19 -1.32 -8.14 -5.61
CA LYS A 19 -2.40 -8.16 -4.63
C LYS A 19 -2.39 -6.85 -3.87
N ILE A 20 -3.51 -6.13 -3.89
CA ILE A 20 -3.56 -4.76 -3.36
C ILE A 20 -4.31 -4.75 -2.04
N SER A 21 -3.78 -4.04 -1.03
CA SER A 21 -4.53 -3.72 0.17
C SER A 21 -5.56 -2.62 -0.12
N LEU A 22 -6.82 -2.88 0.19
CA LEU A 22 -7.95 -2.02 -0.11
C LEU A 22 -8.80 -1.76 1.13
N LYS A 23 -9.60 -0.71 1.06
CA LYS A 23 -10.58 -0.37 2.08
C LYS A 23 -11.69 -1.43 2.13
N GLY A 24 -12.03 -1.92 3.34
CA GLY A 24 -12.98 -3.01 3.54
C GLY A 24 -14.35 -2.81 2.89
N GLU A 25 -14.85 -1.58 2.90
CA GLU A 25 -16.14 -1.23 2.29
C GLU A 25 -16.20 -1.50 0.77
N LEU A 26 -15.05 -1.57 0.08
CA LEU A 26 -15.01 -1.90 -1.35
C LEU A 26 -15.40 -3.35 -1.64
N GLN A 27 -15.29 -4.24 -0.66
CA GLN A 27 -15.67 -5.64 -0.81
C GLN A 27 -17.17 -5.81 -1.08
N SER A 28 -17.99 -4.92 -0.52
CA SER A 28 -19.46 -5.00 -0.61
C SER A 28 -20.03 -4.39 -1.89
N LEU A 29 -19.20 -3.82 -2.78
CA LEU A 29 -19.67 -3.24 -4.04
C LEU A 29 -20.10 -4.32 -5.03
N PRO A 30 -21.34 -4.29 -5.56
CA PRO A 30 -21.78 -5.25 -6.57
C PRO A 30 -20.89 -5.23 -7.82
N GLY A 31 -20.51 -6.42 -8.32
CA GLY A 31 -19.61 -6.57 -9.47
C GLY A 31 -18.15 -6.27 -9.14
N ALA A 32 -17.82 -5.01 -8.84
CA ALA A 32 -16.45 -4.58 -8.58
C ALA A 32 -15.85 -5.26 -7.33
N GLY A 33 -16.60 -5.32 -6.21
CA GLY A 33 -16.18 -5.98 -4.98
C GLY A 33 -15.99 -7.49 -5.15
N PHE A 34 -16.83 -8.12 -5.97
CA PHE A 34 -16.65 -9.52 -6.36
C PHE A 34 -15.36 -9.71 -7.16
N GLY A 35 -15.10 -8.87 -8.17
CA GLY A 35 -13.87 -8.93 -8.96
C GLY A 35 -12.61 -8.74 -8.12
N MET A 36 -12.63 -7.77 -7.19
CA MET A 36 -11.52 -7.54 -6.25
C MET A 36 -11.31 -8.72 -5.28
N SER A 37 -12.40 -9.35 -4.82
CA SER A 37 -12.34 -10.55 -3.98
C SER A 37 -11.81 -11.77 -4.74
N ALA A 38 -12.25 -11.96 -5.99
CA ALA A 38 -11.77 -13.01 -6.88
C ALA A 38 -10.29 -12.81 -7.26
N ALA A 39 -9.82 -11.57 -7.29
CA ALA A 39 -8.40 -11.24 -7.45
C ALA A 39 -7.57 -11.46 -6.16
N HIS A 40 -8.21 -11.82 -5.04
CA HIS A 40 -7.60 -12.00 -3.72
C HIS A 40 -6.90 -10.73 -3.19
N PHE A 41 -7.55 -9.58 -3.35
CA PHE A 41 -7.12 -8.34 -2.68
C PHE A 41 -7.38 -8.39 -1.18
N LEU A 42 -6.58 -7.63 -0.42
CA LEU A 42 -6.61 -7.63 1.04
C LEU A 42 -7.52 -6.50 1.51
N PHE A 43 -8.70 -6.84 2.02
CA PHE A 43 -9.67 -5.86 2.50
C PHE A 43 -9.43 -5.52 3.97
N LEU A 44 -8.94 -4.30 4.24
CA LEU A 44 -8.58 -3.83 5.57
C LEU A 44 -9.67 -2.94 6.18
N GLN A 45 -9.96 -3.16 7.45
CA GLN A 45 -11.02 -2.51 8.22
C GLN A 45 -10.50 -1.36 9.10
N ARG A 46 -9.20 -1.05 9.04
CA ARG A 46 -8.54 -0.04 9.91
C ARG A 46 -8.70 -0.39 11.39
N ASN A 47 -8.73 -1.69 11.69
CA ASN A 47 -8.82 -2.24 13.02
C ASN A 47 -7.71 -3.30 13.16
N LYS A 48 -6.80 -3.10 14.11
CA LYS A 48 -5.57 -3.89 14.24
C LYS A 48 -5.87 -5.39 14.41
N GLU A 49 -6.88 -5.73 15.21
CA GLU A 49 -7.22 -7.12 15.52
C GLU A 49 -7.78 -7.85 14.29
N LYS A 50 -8.71 -7.22 13.57
CA LYS A 50 -9.31 -7.80 12.37
C LYS A 50 -8.35 -7.85 11.18
N ASP A 51 -7.55 -6.79 11.01
CA ASP A 51 -6.56 -6.69 9.94
C ASP A 51 -5.44 -7.72 10.17
N ALA A 52 -5.09 -8.01 11.43
CA ALA A 52 -4.14 -9.06 11.78
C ALA A 52 -4.62 -10.46 11.33
N VAL A 53 -5.88 -10.80 11.58
CA VAL A 53 -6.48 -12.06 11.09
C VAL A 53 -6.42 -12.11 9.57
N THR A 54 -6.82 -11.02 8.90
CA THR A 54 -6.80 -10.91 7.43
C THR A 54 -5.40 -11.14 6.86
N PHE A 55 -4.38 -10.50 7.43
CA PHE A 55 -3.00 -10.68 6.99
C PHE A 55 -2.51 -12.11 7.20
N ASN A 56 -2.80 -12.70 8.36
CA ASN A 56 -2.41 -14.07 8.66
C ASN A 56 -3.00 -15.05 7.65
N ASP A 57 -4.31 -15.00 7.42
CA ASP A 57 -5.02 -15.95 6.55
C ASP A 57 -4.53 -15.82 5.09
N VAL A 58 -4.34 -14.58 4.62
CA VAL A 58 -3.87 -14.31 3.26
C VAL A 58 -2.43 -14.78 3.05
N ILE A 59 -1.52 -14.50 4.00
CA ILE A 59 -0.11 -14.91 3.86
C ILE A 59 0.02 -16.43 3.96
N GLN A 60 -0.72 -17.07 4.86
CA GLN A 60 -0.75 -18.54 4.94
C GLN A 60 -1.26 -19.15 3.63
N TYR A 61 -2.35 -18.62 3.08
CA TYR A 61 -2.90 -19.07 1.80
C TYR A 61 -1.90 -18.90 0.66
N PHE A 62 -1.30 -17.70 0.51
CA PHE A 62 -0.34 -17.42 -0.55
C PHE A 62 0.93 -18.27 -0.45
N SER A 63 1.43 -18.50 0.77
CA SER A 63 2.55 -19.40 0.99
C SER A 63 2.20 -20.85 0.64
N ALA A 64 1.01 -21.32 0.98
CA ALA A 64 0.58 -22.71 0.75
C ALA A 64 0.40 -23.04 -0.73
N ILE A 65 -0.05 -22.08 -1.54
CA ILE A 65 -0.24 -22.29 -2.99
C ILE A 65 1.07 -22.22 -3.81
N GLY A 66 2.18 -21.83 -3.18
CA GLY A 66 3.52 -21.88 -3.79
C GLY A 66 3.77 -20.89 -4.92
N ASN A 67 2.88 -19.93 -5.13
CA ASN A 67 3.00 -18.90 -6.16
C ASN A 67 3.63 -17.62 -5.59
N ASN A 68 4.45 -16.94 -6.39
CA ASN A 68 5.10 -15.69 -6.00
C ASN A 68 4.14 -14.50 -6.15
N TYR A 69 3.37 -14.21 -5.10
CA TYR A 69 2.53 -13.00 -5.05
C TYR A 69 3.28 -11.80 -4.45
N GLN A 70 2.95 -10.62 -4.95
CA GLN A 70 3.41 -9.35 -4.41
C GLN A 70 2.24 -8.63 -3.74
N VAL A 71 2.44 -8.14 -2.52
CA VAL A 71 1.42 -7.39 -1.77
C VAL A 71 1.76 -5.91 -1.81
N VAL A 72 0.85 -5.09 -2.33
CA VAL A 72 0.94 -3.63 -2.34
C VAL A 72 0.19 -3.11 -1.12
N LEU A 73 0.92 -2.41 -0.24
CA LEU A 73 0.39 -1.74 0.93
C LEU A 73 0.57 -0.24 0.80
N PHE A 74 -0.46 0.53 1.14
CA PHE A 74 -0.37 1.99 1.30
C PHE A 74 -0.27 2.31 2.79
N PRO A 75 0.93 2.51 3.35
CA PRO A 75 1.10 2.68 4.79
C PRO A 75 0.45 3.98 5.31
N GLU A 76 0.25 4.99 4.48
CA GLU A 76 -0.51 6.21 4.79
C GLU A 76 -2.00 5.90 5.03
N GLY A 77 -2.51 4.82 4.42
CA GLY A 77 -3.86 4.30 4.56
C GLY A 77 -4.96 5.13 3.89
N THR A 78 -4.60 6.20 3.17
CA THR A 78 -5.52 7.10 2.47
C THR A 78 -4.78 8.05 1.54
N ASP A 79 -5.49 8.62 0.57
CA ASP A 79 -4.96 9.69 -0.28
C ASP A 79 -4.78 11.02 0.46
N LYS A 80 -3.91 11.86 -0.11
CA LYS A 80 -3.66 13.21 0.37
C LYS A 80 -4.80 14.15 -0.04
N SER A 81 -5.48 14.71 0.95
CA SER A 81 -6.45 15.80 0.85
C SER A 81 -6.07 16.90 1.84
N SER A 82 -6.71 18.06 1.76
CA SER A 82 -6.51 19.14 2.73
C SER A 82 -6.76 18.69 4.18
N TRP A 83 -7.75 17.80 4.37
CA TRP A 83 -8.08 17.24 5.67
C TRP A 83 -7.03 16.24 6.17
N THR A 84 -6.61 15.28 5.34
CA THR A 84 -5.60 14.29 5.75
C THR A 84 -4.23 14.93 5.94
N ALA A 85 -3.87 15.93 5.13
CA ALA A 85 -2.65 16.71 5.30
C ALA A 85 -2.63 17.47 6.63
N ARG A 86 -3.74 18.12 7.01
CA ARG A 86 -3.86 18.77 8.32
C ARG A 86 -3.68 17.79 9.47
N LYS A 87 -4.32 16.62 9.40
CA LYS A 87 -4.17 15.57 10.42
C LYS A 87 -2.74 15.05 10.51
N SER A 88 -2.08 14.86 9.38
CA SER A 88 -0.68 14.45 9.32
C SER A 88 0.25 15.52 9.92
N LEU A 89 -0.03 16.80 9.68
CA LEU A 89 0.72 17.92 10.27
C LEU A 89 0.52 18.00 11.80
N GLU A 90 -0.71 17.85 12.29
CA GLU A 90 -1.01 17.77 13.73
C GLU A 90 -0.24 16.63 14.40
N PHE A 91 -0.20 15.45 13.75
CA PHE A 91 0.59 14.31 14.21
C PHE A 91 2.09 14.62 14.23
N ALA A 92 2.63 15.23 13.16
CA ALA A 92 4.04 15.57 13.06
C ALA A 92 4.47 16.52 14.19
N LYS A 93 3.70 17.60 14.41
CA LYS A 93 3.96 18.58 15.48
C LYS A 93 3.92 17.95 16.88
N LYS A 94 2.94 17.07 17.13
CA LYS A 94 2.82 16.38 18.42
C LYS A 94 4.01 15.48 18.74
N ASN A 95 4.63 14.89 17.71
CA ASN A 95 5.73 13.93 17.87
C ASN A 95 7.11 14.52 17.53
N GLY A 96 7.21 15.83 17.31
CA GLY A 96 8.47 16.50 16.96
C GLY A 96 9.05 16.07 15.60
N LEU A 97 8.22 15.60 14.68
CA LEU A 97 8.63 15.15 13.35
C LEU A 97 8.63 16.30 12.34
N LYS A 98 9.41 16.15 11.25
CA LYS A 98 9.49 17.13 10.14
C LYS A 98 8.13 17.33 9.47
N GLU A 99 7.86 18.53 8.97
CA GLU A 99 6.65 18.74 8.16
C GLU A 99 6.83 18.12 6.77
N LEU A 100 5.89 17.25 6.36
CA LEU A 100 5.86 16.66 5.03
C LEU A 100 4.95 17.48 4.12
N LYS A 101 5.48 17.97 2.99
CA LYS A 101 4.73 18.81 2.03
C LYS A 101 3.85 17.99 1.09
N HIS A 102 4.38 16.88 0.58
CA HIS A 102 3.76 16.08 -0.49
C HIS A 102 3.27 14.70 -0.04
N LEU A 103 3.63 14.29 1.18
CA LEU A 103 3.33 12.96 1.73
C LEU A 103 2.52 13.06 3.03
N LEU A 104 1.96 11.94 3.46
CA LEU A 104 1.36 11.77 4.77
C LEU A 104 2.25 10.86 5.61
N TYR A 105 2.21 11.03 6.94
CA TYR A 105 2.93 10.13 7.82
C TYR A 105 2.32 8.71 7.78
N PRO A 106 3.15 7.67 7.58
CA PRO A 106 2.69 6.30 7.50
C PRO A 106 2.24 5.77 8.87
N ARG A 107 1.36 4.76 8.84
CA ARG A 107 0.90 4.02 10.01
C ARG A 107 1.65 2.70 10.09
N ILE A 108 2.54 2.58 11.07
CA ILE A 108 3.46 1.45 11.15
C ILE A 108 2.77 0.09 11.38
N GLY A 109 1.70 0.04 12.17
CA GLY A 109 1.18 -1.23 12.68
C GLY A 109 0.82 -2.26 11.60
N GLY A 110 0.15 -1.83 10.52
CA GLY A 110 -0.22 -2.72 9.42
C GLY A 110 0.99 -3.18 8.60
N PHE A 111 1.94 -2.28 8.34
CA PHE A 111 3.19 -2.62 7.65
C PHE A 111 4.03 -3.61 8.45
N TYR A 112 4.26 -3.32 9.73
CA TYR A 112 5.06 -4.17 10.60
C TYR A 112 4.47 -5.57 10.73
N TYR A 113 3.16 -5.68 11.01
CA TYR A 113 2.50 -6.97 11.16
C TYR A 113 2.55 -7.79 9.86
N LEU A 114 2.28 -7.17 8.71
CA LEU A 114 2.38 -7.85 7.42
C LEU A 114 3.80 -8.35 7.16
N LEU A 115 4.81 -7.50 7.40
CA LEU A 115 6.22 -7.86 7.21
C LEU A 115 6.63 -9.03 8.12
N GLU A 116 6.19 -9.02 9.38
CA GLU A 116 6.43 -10.09 10.35
C GLU A 116 5.82 -11.42 9.86
N LYS A 117 4.54 -11.41 9.44
CA LYS A 117 3.89 -12.62 8.90
C LYS A 117 4.52 -13.13 7.62
N MET A 118 4.93 -12.24 6.72
CA MET A 118 5.65 -12.67 5.51
C MET A 118 7.02 -13.28 5.85
N ARG A 119 7.72 -12.77 6.86
CA ARG A 119 9.00 -13.35 7.33
C ARG A 119 8.80 -14.73 7.96
N GLU A 120 7.82 -14.87 8.86
CA GLU A 120 7.47 -16.14 9.51
C GLU A 120 7.14 -17.24 8.48
N ALA A 121 6.40 -16.89 7.43
CA ALA A 121 6.01 -17.80 6.36
C ALA A 121 7.09 -18.01 5.28
N HIS A 122 8.28 -17.41 5.42
CA HIS A 122 9.32 -17.37 4.38
C HIS A 122 8.80 -16.91 3.00
N PHE A 123 7.82 -16.01 2.99
CA PHE A 123 7.07 -15.55 1.82
C PHE A 123 7.52 -14.14 1.35
N ILE A 124 8.75 -13.72 1.69
CA ILE A 124 9.29 -12.43 1.27
C ILE A 124 10.80 -12.49 1.08
N THR A 125 11.28 -11.82 0.03
CA THR A 125 12.72 -11.63 -0.23
C THR A 125 13.10 -10.15 -0.29
N TYR A 126 12.22 -9.32 -0.84
CA TYR A 126 12.46 -7.88 -1.01
C TYR A 126 11.21 -7.09 -0.67
N VAL A 127 11.42 -5.90 -0.10
CA VAL A 127 10.44 -4.82 -0.04
C VAL A 127 10.78 -3.80 -1.12
N TYR A 128 9.77 -3.36 -1.86
CA TYR A 128 9.92 -2.26 -2.82
C TYR A 128 9.33 -1.01 -2.20
N ASP A 129 10.18 -0.02 -1.92
CA ASP A 129 9.75 1.33 -1.57
C ASP A 129 9.44 2.07 -2.87
N ILE A 130 8.19 2.51 -3.01
CA ILE A 130 7.67 3.12 -4.24
C ILE A 130 7.06 4.48 -3.88
N SER A 131 7.69 5.54 -4.38
CA SER A 131 7.13 6.88 -4.36
C SER A 131 6.57 7.23 -5.73
N VAL A 132 5.30 7.66 -5.76
CA VAL A 132 4.61 8.05 -7.01
C VAL A 132 4.36 9.56 -6.99
N ALA A 133 4.86 10.26 -8.00
CA ALA A 133 4.67 11.70 -8.14
C ALA A 133 3.76 12.04 -9.32
N TYR A 134 2.86 13.00 -9.08
CA TYR A 134 1.90 13.53 -10.03
C TYR A 134 2.16 15.03 -10.22
N PRO A 135 3.12 15.42 -11.09
CA PRO A 135 3.51 16.83 -11.26
C PRO A 135 2.41 17.72 -11.85
N TYR A 136 1.46 17.13 -12.59
CA TYR A 136 0.39 17.83 -13.28
C TYR A 136 -0.94 17.09 -13.13
N ASN A 137 -2.03 17.85 -12.97
CA ASN A 137 -3.41 17.34 -12.89
C ASN A 137 -3.59 16.21 -11.87
N ILE A 138 -3.51 16.55 -10.58
CA ILE A 138 -3.74 15.60 -9.49
C ILE A 138 -5.23 15.22 -9.48
N VAL A 139 -5.53 13.97 -9.83
CA VAL A 139 -6.89 13.43 -9.82
C VAL A 139 -7.20 12.95 -8.41
N GLN A 140 -8.16 13.59 -7.75
CA GLN A 140 -8.56 13.23 -6.38
C GLN A 140 -9.82 12.36 -6.32
N SER A 141 -10.48 12.13 -7.46
CA SER A 141 -11.69 11.31 -7.53
C SER A 141 -11.65 10.38 -8.74
N GLU A 142 -12.01 9.12 -8.54
CA GLU A 142 -12.18 8.16 -9.62
C GLU A 142 -13.30 8.58 -10.58
N VAL A 143 -14.28 9.37 -10.12
CA VAL A 143 -15.33 9.93 -10.99
C VAL A 143 -14.74 10.93 -11.98
N ASP A 144 -13.81 11.78 -11.54
CA ASP A 144 -13.13 12.73 -12.43
C ASP A 144 -12.29 12.01 -13.47
N LEU A 145 -11.68 10.87 -13.12
CA LEU A 145 -10.98 10.05 -14.09
C LEU A 145 -11.95 9.39 -15.09
N VAL A 146 -12.91 8.62 -14.58
CA VAL A 146 -13.74 7.71 -15.39
C VAL A 146 -14.78 8.47 -16.21
N VAL A 147 -15.41 9.49 -15.64
CA VAL A 147 -16.51 10.23 -16.28
C VAL A 147 -16.00 11.45 -17.03
N LYS A 148 -15.04 12.19 -16.46
CA LYS A 148 -14.56 13.45 -17.05
C LYS A 148 -13.27 13.28 -17.87
N GLY A 149 -12.67 12.09 -17.87
CA GLY A 149 -11.42 11.83 -18.59
C GLY A 149 -10.23 12.63 -18.07
N VAL A 150 -10.30 13.16 -16.84
CA VAL A 150 -9.23 13.97 -16.27
C VAL A 150 -8.13 13.02 -15.83
N CYS A 151 -7.00 13.07 -16.52
CA CYS A 151 -5.81 12.27 -16.25
C CYS A 151 -4.62 13.17 -15.87
N PRO A 152 -3.71 12.67 -15.02
CA PRO A 152 -2.39 13.27 -14.87
C PRO A 152 -1.68 13.25 -16.22
N ARG A 153 -1.03 14.35 -16.56
CA ARG A 153 -0.24 14.45 -17.80
C ARG A 153 0.97 13.51 -17.75
N GLU A 154 1.56 13.36 -16.56
CA GLU A 154 2.74 12.56 -16.31
C GLU A 154 2.61 11.89 -14.94
N VAL A 155 3.17 10.69 -14.82
CA VAL A 155 3.27 9.94 -13.56
C VAL A 155 4.70 9.46 -13.45
N HIS A 156 5.38 9.87 -12.39
CA HIS A 156 6.78 9.54 -12.16
C HIS A 156 6.87 8.53 -11.02
N PHE A 157 7.63 7.46 -11.22
CA PHE A 157 7.87 6.43 -10.21
C PHE A 157 9.32 6.48 -9.76
N HIS A 158 9.52 6.59 -8.46
CA HIS A 158 10.81 6.37 -7.83
C HIS A 158 10.73 5.08 -7.02
N ILE A 159 11.55 4.10 -7.38
CA ILE A 159 11.48 2.73 -6.86
C ILE A 159 12.83 2.35 -6.29
N LYS A 160 12.84 1.88 -5.04
CA LYS A 160 14.00 1.26 -4.39
C LYS A 160 13.68 -0.19 -4.06
N LYS A 161 14.59 -1.09 -4.39
CA LYS A 161 14.51 -2.51 -4.04
C LYS A 161 15.36 -2.77 -2.80
N ILE A 162 14.74 -3.27 -1.74
CA ILE A 162 15.36 -3.39 -0.42
C ILE A 162 15.30 -4.85 0.01
N PRO A 163 16.44 -5.53 0.17
CA PRO A 163 16.50 -6.88 0.72
C PRO A 163 15.86 -6.97 2.12
N VAL A 164 15.08 -8.02 2.39
CA VAL A 164 14.36 -8.14 3.67
C VAL A 164 15.27 -8.27 4.89
N ASN A 165 16.51 -8.71 4.69
CA ASN A 165 17.56 -8.80 5.71
C ASN A 165 18.18 -7.44 6.08
N GLU A 166 18.01 -6.40 5.24
CA GLU A 166 18.41 -5.02 5.56
C GLU A 166 17.35 -4.28 6.39
N LEU A 167 16.13 -4.81 6.44
CA LEU A 167 15.02 -4.19 7.18
C LEU A 167 15.11 -4.51 8.69
N PRO A 168 14.76 -3.57 9.56
CA PRO A 168 14.74 -3.82 11.00
C PRO A 168 13.79 -4.95 11.41
N THR A 169 14.01 -5.50 12.60
CA THR A 169 13.20 -6.60 13.14
C THR A 169 12.22 -6.14 14.22
N SER A 170 12.51 -5.06 14.94
CA SER A 170 11.62 -4.52 15.97
C SER A 170 10.60 -3.52 15.40
N GLU A 171 9.40 -3.47 15.98
CA GLU A 171 8.35 -2.52 15.57
C GLU A 171 8.83 -1.06 15.66
N VAL A 172 9.61 -0.74 16.71
CA VAL A 172 10.13 0.62 16.94
C VAL A 172 11.14 1.03 15.88
N GLU A 173 12.06 0.15 15.50
CA GLU A 173 13.04 0.47 14.46
C GLU A 173 12.40 0.49 13.07
N CYS A 174 11.46 -0.41 12.79
CA CYS A 174 10.65 -0.36 11.56
C CYS A 174 9.86 0.96 11.48
N ALA A 175 9.32 1.44 12.61
CA ALA A 175 8.66 2.75 12.66
C ALA A 175 9.62 3.89 12.32
N ARG A 176 10.87 3.85 12.80
CA ARG A 176 11.87 4.88 12.46
C ARG A 176 12.24 4.80 10.98
N TRP A 177 12.58 3.61 10.50
CA TRP A 177 12.94 3.37 9.11
C TRP A 177 11.86 3.82 8.12
N LEU A 178 10.58 3.58 8.42
CA LEU A 178 9.47 3.99 7.56
C LEU A 178 9.23 5.52 7.54
N ASN A 179 9.80 6.26 8.50
CA ASN A 179 9.65 7.71 8.64
C ASN A 179 10.88 8.52 8.20
N GLU A 180 11.98 7.86 7.81
CA GLU A 180 13.20 8.51 7.31
C GLU A 180 12.98 9.14 5.92
#